data_AF-A0A968A739-F1
#
_entry.id   AF-A0A968A739-F1
#
_cell.length_a   1.000
_cell.length_b   1.000
_cell.length_c   1.000
_cell.angle_alpha   90.00
_cell.angle_beta   90.00
_cell.angle_gamma   90.00
#
_symmetry.space_group_name_H-M   'P 1'
#
loop_
_entity.id
_entity.type
_entity.pdbx_description
1 polymer ?
#
loop_
_entity_poly.entity_id
_entity_poly.type
_entity_poly.pdbx_seq_one_letter_code
_entity_poly.pdbx_strand_id
1 'polypeptide(L)' 'TQKGDAFVIKGVARENARVSEFMRNLDSATWFRDPRLEVIEIDKKSRSRTSQFTLHVMQVRDAGEEEAL' A
#
# COMPACT_ATOMS: atom_id res chain seq x y z
N THR A 1 -6.15 -1.46 8.41
CA THR A 1 -5.87 -1.45 9.86
C THR A 1 -4.45 -1.00 10.06
N GLN A 2 -4.17 -0.24 11.12
CA GLN A 2 -2.83 0.28 11.42
C GLN A 2 -2.32 -0.37 12.72
N LYS A 3 -1.07 -0.83 12.72
CA LYS A 3 -0.36 -1.27 13.93
C LYS A 3 0.99 -0.57 13.98
N GLY A 4 1.13 0.42 14.87
CA GLY A 4 2.34 1.25 14.92
C GLY A 4 2.59 1.93 13.57
N ASP A 5 3.76 1.70 13.00
CA ASP A 5 4.17 2.30 11.71
C ASP A 5 3.74 1.48 10.50
N ALA A 6 3.13 0.31 10.69
CA ALA A 6 2.69 -0.55 9.61
C ALA A 6 1.21 -0.28 9.25
N PHE A 7 0.96 -0.08 7.97
CA PHE A 7 -0.36 0.15 7.38
C PHE A 7 -0.69 -0.93 6.37
N VAL A 8 -1.93 -1.39 6.41
CA VAL A 8 -2.49 -2.28 5.39
C VAL A 8 -3.49 -1.51 4.53
N ILE A 9 -3.17 -1.38 3.25
CA ILE A 9 -4.01 -0.76 2.21
C ILE A 9 -4.67 -1.87 1.41
N LYS A 10 -6.00 -1.88 1.37
CA LYS A 10 -6.80 -2.80 0.55
C LYS A 10 -7.51 -1.99 -0.52
N GLY A 11 -7.40 -2.41 -1.78
CA GLY A 11 -7.98 -1.67 -2.89
C GLY A 11 -8.39 -2.57 -4.05
N VAL A 12 -9.07 -1.97 -5.03
CA VAL A 12 -9.52 -2.65 -6.24
C VAL A 12 -9.03 -1.86 -7.45
N ALA A 13 -8.35 -2.53 -8.38
CA ALA A 13 -7.85 -1.94 -9.61
C ALA A 13 -8.37 -2.71 -10.83
N ARG A 14 -8.78 -2.01 -11.89
CA ARG A 14 -9.17 -2.67 -13.15
C ARG A 14 -7.99 -3.25 -13.93
N GLU A 15 -6.80 -2.70 -13.71
CA GLU A 15 -5.59 -3.08 -14.43
C GLU A 15 -4.44 -3.21 -13.45
N ASN A 16 -3.64 -4.27 -13.60
CA ASN A 16 -2.47 -4.49 -12.74
C ASN A 16 -1.44 -3.37 -12.86
N ALA A 17 -1.35 -2.71 -14.02
CA ALA A 17 -0.48 -1.56 -14.23
C ALA A 17 -0.76 -0.43 -13.23
N ARG A 18 -2.03 -0.22 -12.84
CA ARG A 18 -2.42 0.77 -11.82
C ARG A 18 -1.94 0.38 -10.42
N VAL A 19 -1.92 -0.92 -10.11
CA VAL A 19 -1.37 -1.42 -8.84
C VAL A 19 0.14 -1.16 -8.80
N SER A 20 0.86 -1.45 -9.90
CA SER A 20 2.29 -1.18 -9.99
C SER A 20 2.63 0.31 -9.91
N GLU A 21 1.82 1.17 -10.54
CA GLU A 21 1.99 2.63 -10.43
C GLU A 21 1.75 3.12 -9.01
N PHE A 22 0.70 2.64 -8.36
CA PHE A 22 0.42 2.97 -6.97
C PHE A 22 1.56 2.55 -6.03
N MET A 23 2.13 1.36 -6.23
CA MET A 23 3.31 0.91 -5.48
C MET A 23 4.53 1.81 -5.69
N ARG A 24 4.81 2.21 -6.94
CA ARG A 24 5.92 3.14 -7.23
C ARG A 24 5.71 4.50 -6.59
N ASN A 25 4.48 5.00 -6.57
CA ASN A 25 4.15 6.26 -5.93
C ASN A 25 4.39 6.20 -4.42
N LEU A 26 3.99 5.09 -3.79
CA LEU A 26 4.25 4.84 -2.36
C LEU A 26 5.74 4.71 -2.05
N ASP A 27 6.53 4.14 -2.97
CA ASP A 27 7.99 4.02 -2.82
C ASP A 27 8.70 5.37 -3.00
N SER A 28 8.20 6.23 -3.89
CA SER A 28 8.74 7.58 -4.11
C SER A 28 8.38 8.60 -3.02
N ALA A 29 7.42 8.25 -2.16
CA ALA A 29 6.91 9.13 -1.13
C ALA A 29 7.82 9.16 0.10
N THR A 30 8.28 10.34 0.52
CA THR A 30 9.14 10.52 1.71
C THR A 30 8.50 10.03 3.03
N TRP A 31 7.17 9.97 3.06
CA TRP A 31 6.36 9.63 4.21
C TRP A 31 6.17 8.12 4.37
N PHE A 32 6.52 7.32 3.36
CA PHE A 32 6.40 5.87 3.39
C PHE A 32 7.71 5.18 2.99
N ARG A 33 7.84 3.94 3.43
CA ARG A 33 8.94 3.05 3.09
C ARG A 33 8.46 1.61 3.02
N ASP A 34 9.23 0.79 2.32
CA ASP A 34 9.03 -0.66 2.23
C ASP A 34 7.61 -1.07 1.78
N PRO A 35 7.11 -0.58 0.62
CA PRO A 35 5.83 -1.02 0.09
C PRO A 35 5.91 -2.49 -0.38
N ARG A 36 5.13 -3.36 0.25
CA ARG A 36 5.08 -4.80 -0.04
C ARG A 36 3.69 -5.22 -0.48
N LEU A 37 3.63 -5.86 -1.64
CA LEU A 37 2.42 -6.48 -2.17
C LEU A 37 2.25 -7.89 -1.60
N GLU A 38 1.15 -8.13 -0.91
CA GLU A 38 0.86 -9.43 -0.29
C GLU A 38 -0.03 -10.30 -1.20
N VAL A 39 -1.12 -9.73 -1.71
CA VAL A 39 -2.13 -10.47 -2.47
C VAL A 39 -2.62 -9.64 -3.65
N ILE A 40 -2.74 -10.28 -4.82
CA ILE A 40 -3.57 -9.81 -5.94
C ILE A 40 -4.55 -10.92 -6.30
N GLU A 41 -5.84 -10.67 -6.10
CA GLU A 41 -6.92 -11.56 -6.51
C GLU A 41 -7.67 -10.97 -7.69
N ILE A 42 -7.70 -11.71 -8.81
CA ILE A 42 -8.49 -11.33 -9.98
C ILE A 42 -9.90 -11.86 -9.78
N ASP A 43 -10.87 -10.95 -9.60
CA ASP A 43 -12.27 -11.29 -9.63
C ASP A 43 -12.68 -11.59 -11.08
N LYS A 44 -12.80 -12.89 -11.38
CA LYS A 44 -13.24 -13.42 -12.68
C LYS A 44 -14.76 -13.56 -12.78
N LYS A 45 -15.50 -13.36 -11.69
CA LYS A 45 -16.98 -13.46 -11.67
C LYS A 45 -17.65 -12.14 -12.03
N SER A 46 -16.99 -11.02 -11.79
CA SER A 46 -17.42 -9.70 -12.26
C SER A 46 -17.27 -9.59 -13.79
N ARG A 47 -18.28 -9.03 -14.48
CA ARG A 47 -18.23 -8.67 -15.92
C ARG A 47 -17.06 -7.72 -16.25
N SER A 48 -16.55 -7.02 -15.24
CA SER A 48 -15.33 -6.22 -15.32
C SER A 48 -14.22 -6.96 -14.60
N ARG A 49 -13.15 -7.35 -15.31
CA ARG A 49 -11.94 -7.91 -14.71
C ARG A 49 -11.35 -6.89 -13.73
N THR A 50 -11.57 -7.10 -12.44
CA THR A 50 -11.01 -6.27 -11.37
C THR A 50 -10.07 -7.09 -10.52
N SER A 51 -8.98 -6.48 -10.12
CA SER A 51 -7.94 -7.06 -9.29
C SER A 51 -8.02 -6.41 -7.91
N GLN A 52 -8.36 -7.20 -6.91
CA GLN A 52 -8.29 -6.79 -5.51
C GLN A 52 -6.86 -6.94 -5.05
N PHE A 53 -6.31 -5.93 -4.38
CA PHE A 53 -4.94 -5.96 -3.90
C PHE A 53 -4.87 -5.62 -2.42
N THR A 54 -3.89 -6.23 -1.73
CA THR A 54 -3.50 -5.88 -0.37
C THR A 54 -2.03 -5.48 -0.36
N LEU A 55 -1.76 -4.26 0.11
CA LEU A 55 -0.43 -3.67 0.23
C LEU A 55 -0.13 -3.41 1.70
N HIS A 56 1.08 -3.75 2.12
CA HIS A 56 1.65 -3.36 3.39
C HIS A 56 2.64 -2.25 3.13
N VAL A 57 2.54 -1.15 3.87
CA VAL A 57 3.49 -0.05 3.81
C VAL A 57 3.90 0.33 5.22
N MET A 58 5.12 0.83 5.38
CA MET A 58 5.56 1.40 6.64
C MET A 58 5.63 2.93 6.52
N GLN A 59 5.20 3.65 7.55
CA GLN A 59 5.41 5.09 7.64
C GLN A 59 6.85 5.38 8.08
N VAL A 60 7.45 6.37 7.43
CA VAL A 60 8.68 6.98 7.90
C VAL A 60 8.31 7.88 9.07
N ARG A 61 8.83 7.58 10.25
CA ARG A 61 8.86 8.57 11.33
C ARG A 61 10.05 9.46 11.06
N ASP A 62 9.81 10.77 10.95
CA ASP A 62 10.90 11.70 11.19
C ASP A 62 11.35 11.48 12.63
N ALA A 63 12.65 11.24 12.83
CA ALA A 63 13.27 11.25 14.15
C ALA A 63 13.33 12.70 14.68
N GLY A 64 12.16 13.33 14.80
CA GLY A 64 11.98 14.74 15.17
C GLY A 64 11.03 14.96 16.34
N GLU A 65 10.56 13.88 16.97
CA GLU A 65 9.89 13.92 18.28
C GLU A 65 10.57 12.89 19.19
N GLU A 66 11.87 13.09 19.38
CA GLU A 66 12.63 12.52 20.48
C GLU A 66 12.16 13.19 21.78
N GLU A 67 11.69 12.37 22.72
CA GLU A 67 11.59 12.63 24.16
C GLU A 67 11.76 14.09 24.61
N ALA A 68 10.64 14.81 24.69
CA ALA A 68 10.52 15.93 25.62
C ALA A 68 9.25 15.72 26.45
N LEU A 69 9.36 14.94 27.54
CA LEU A 69 8.56 15.05 28.76
C LEU A 69 9.15 14.16 29.87
#